data_AF-A0A971MT15-F1
#
_entry.id   AF-A0A971MT15-F1
#
_cell.length_a   1.000
_cell.length_b   1.000
_cell.length_c   1.000
_cell.angle_alpha   90.00
_cell.angle_beta   90.00
_cell.angle_gamma   90.00
#
_symmetry.space_group_name_H-M   'P 1'
#
loop_
_entity.id
_entity.type
_entity.pdbx_description
1 polymer ?
#
loop_
_entity_poly.entity_id
_entity_poly.type
_entity_poly.pdbx_seq_one_letter_code
_entity_poly.pdbx_strand_id
1 'polypeptide(L)'
;MRLSILNRSLDHLFLLTRNELKRYFISWLAPLPILIGAVWYSASLGWEPLKLNLTGTWLYLITALILIMVYGLQSFSNEADRKTLDFILTKPISPYSIIFTKYFTGLIIFWGWWWAFGLFLAPDISLLNLPHGVGIQWIVLILFTVHGVSLLSGLLAKGLERFFVISLMTLTMGSGAYFIWYRIFSLVSLNYLWFDVPPQLLSLLEKKLPYYLTFLCLLAPLVGVVWSLKRKLQFWRFKPALGLIGIWLLTFSMVAIAYNIFTPPVWPDPNAQSGDWSLENQFAIVGTATHSEATTDRSYLSLARLGQKPRLIYTGTKLQNPRFAPNGKSMVFSENGRLKIYDLVRKTFTDIGEGPVATWDETGTRLIAAQTIDSEGLSHLNLIDLTNNQTQQLTSAAIKVADLIWDSQKDHLYIWGFSGELNRMDLKAKTTQLLPFPEKDQPQFFGIVKPNIRFQRENRLIFISQVFDRTVKIWILNMDDEVIRLTETKSDFRILTNGPLFFNQDGTAYLWPRIDGGFVYQSTYYDPNHDHP
;
A
#
# COMPACT_ATOMS: atom_id res chain seq x y z
N MET A 1 54.92 11.78 16.18
CA MET A 1 54.28 10.67 16.92
C MET A 1 52.92 10.22 16.34
N ARG A 2 51.99 11.10 15.96
CA ARG A 2 50.72 10.69 15.31
C ARG A 2 50.89 10.11 13.89
N LEU A 3 51.79 10.67 13.08
CA LEU A 3 52.10 10.16 11.73
C LEU A 3 52.74 8.76 11.74
N SER A 4 53.60 8.46 12.72
CA SER A 4 54.25 7.14 12.82
C SER A 4 53.29 6.02 13.25
N ILE A 5 52.22 6.35 13.99
CA ILE A 5 51.17 5.40 14.38
C ILE A 5 50.25 5.11 13.18
N LEU A 6 49.93 6.15 12.39
CA LEU A 6 49.10 6.00 11.19
C LEU A 6 49.79 5.14 10.12
N ASN A 7 51.08 5.38 9.85
CA ASN A 7 51.85 4.60 8.87
C ASN A 7 51.94 3.12 9.25
N ARG A 8 52.21 2.81 10.53
CA ARG A 8 52.22 1.41 11.00
C ARG A 8 50.86 0.73 10.86
N SER A 9 49.76 1.46 11.09
CA SER A 9 48.41 0.92 10.90
C SER A 9 48.13 0.58 9.43
N LEU A 10 48.59 1.42 8.50
CA LEU A 10 48.42 1.18 7.06
C LEU A 10 49.25 -0.01 6.57
N ASP A 11 50.50 -0.14 7.04
CA ASP A 11 51.36 -1.28 6.71
C ASP A 11 50.75 -2.61 7.17
N HIS A 12 50.17 -2.65 8.38
CA HIS A 12 49.47 -3.82 8.88
C HIS A 12 48.22 -4.15 8.06
N LEU A 13 47.42 -3.16 7.69
CA LEU A 13 46.25 -3.37 6.83
C LEU A 13 46.66 -3.94 5.47
N PHE A 14 47.68 -3.36 4.84
CA PHE A 14 48.18 -3.83 3.54
C PHE A 14 48.68 -5.29 3.60
N LEU A 15 49.46 -5.63 4.63
CA LEU A 15 49.96 -6.99 4.84
C LEU A 15 48.81 -7.98 5.08
N LEU A 16 47.79 -7.61 5.86
CA LEU A 16 46.61 -8.43 6.07
C LEU A 16 45.84 -8.65 4.77
N THR A 17 45.57 -7.58 4.00
CA THR A 17 44.86 -7.67 2.71
C THR A 17 45.60 -8.56 1.74
N ARG A 18 46.92 -8.40 1.62
CA ARG A 18 47.76 -9.25 0.75
C ARG A 18 47.69 -10.72 1.14
N ASN A 19 47.71 -11.01 2.45
CA ASN A 19 47.61 -12.38 2.94
C ASN A 19 46.22 -12.99 2.67
N GLU A 20 45.15 -12.22 2.85
CA GLU A 20 43.78 -12.65 2.51
C GLU A 20 43.65 -12.97 1.02
N LEU A 21 44.12 -12.06 0.15
CA LEU A 21 44.12 -12.28 -1.30
C LEU A 21 44.89 -13.54 -1.71
N LYS A 22 46.09 -13.74 -1.13
CA LYS A 22 46.91 -14.92 -1.44
C LYS A 22 46.25 -16.22 -0.98
N ARG A 23 45.67 -16.21 0.23
CA ARG A 23 45.10 -17.41 0.85
C ARG A 23 43.91 -17.96 0.06
N TYR A 24 43.13 -17.08 -0.53
CA TYR A 24 41.87 -17.43 -1.14
C TYR A 24 41.75 -17.10 -2.63
N PHE A 25 42.87 -16.82 -3.27
CA PHE A 25 42.98 -16.48 -4.68
C PHE A 25 42.13 -17.36 -5.60
N ILE A 26 42.15 -18.68 -5.41
CA ILE A 26 41.39 -19.64 -6.23
C ILE A 26 39.89 -19.41 -6.10
N SER A 27 39.40 -19.26 -4.87
CA SER A 27 37.98 -18.98 -4.62
C SER A 27 37.57 -17.63 -5.20
N TRP A 28 38.47 -16.65 -5.22
CA TRP A 28 38.16 -15.31 -5.71
C TRP A 28 38.03 -15.31 -7.23
N LEU A 29 38.74 -16.21 -7.90
CA LEU A 29 38.65 -16.43 -9.35
C LEU A 29 37.57 -17.43 -9.77
N ALA A 30 36.84 -18.05 -8.83
CA ALA A 30 35.81 -19.03 -9.17
C ALA A 30 34.76 -18.54 -10.19
N PRO A 31 34.34 -17.26 -10.22
CA PRO A 31 33.41 -16.77 -11.25
C PRO A 31 34.02 -16.60 -12.65
N LEU A 32 35.35 -16.62 -12.78
CA LEU A 32 36.06 -16.30 -14.02
C LEU A 32 35.63 -17.14 -15.23
N PRO A 33 35.45 -18.48 -15.15
CA PRO A 33 35.04 -19.28 -16.30
C PRO A 33 33.66 -18.85 -16.85
N ILE A 34 32.74 -18.48 -15.95
CA ILE A 34 31.41 -17.98 -16.34
C ILE A 34 31.54 -16.62 -17.03
N LEU A 35 32.40 -15.74 -16.50
CA LEU A 35 32.66 -14.44 -17.14
C LEU A 35 33.26 -14.63 -18.53
N ILE A 36 34.24 -15.52 -18.70
CA ILE A 36 34.86 -15.81 -20.01
C ILE A 36 33.78 -16.29 -21.00
N GLY A 37 32.87 -17.17 -20.57
CA GLY A 37 31.73 -17.58 -21.38
C GLY A 37 30.81 -16.42 -21.77
N ALA A 38 30.49 -15.54 -20.82
CA ALA A 38 29.67 -14.34 -21.07
C ALA A 38 30.35 -13.36 -22.05
N VAL A 39 31.66 -13.14 -21.90
CA VAL A 39 32.47 -12.30 -22.80
C VAL A 39 32.52 -12.92 -24.19
N TRP A 40 32.77 -14.23 -24.31
CA TRP A 40 32.81 -14.92 -25.59
C TRP A 40 31.46 -14.83 -26.31
N TYR A 41 30.37 -15.06 -25.58
CA TYR A 41 29.02 -14.94 -26.11
C TYR A 41 28.71 -13.50 -26.55
N SER A 42 29.00 -12.50 -25.72
CA SER A 42 28.82 -11.09 -26.08
C SER A 42 29.66 -10.68 -27.29
N ALA A 43 30.91 -11.14 -27.38
CA ALA A 43 31.76 -10.90 -28.55
C ALA A 43 31.17 -11.53 -29.83
N SER A 44 30.54 -12.71 -29.73
CA SER A 44 29.85 -13.35 -30.87
C SER A 44 28.62 -12.57 -31.36
N LEU A 45 28.05 -11.72 -30.50
CA LEU A 45 26.93 -10.82 -30.79
C LEU A 45 27.36 -9.37 -31.10
N GLY A 46 28.66 -9.12 -31.34
CA GLY A 46 29.15 -7.78 -31.66
C GLY A 46 29.39 -6.88 -30.46
N TRP A 47 29.69 -7.46 -29.28
CA TRP A 47 29.92 -6.75 -28.01
C TRP A 47 28.69 -6.08 -27.41
N GLU A 48 27.50 -6.49 -27.83
CA GLU A 48 26.29 -6.06 -27.17
C GLU A 48 26.08 -6.82 -25.85
N PRO A 49 25.64 -6.13 -24.77
CA PRO A 49 25.32 -6.80 -23.52
C PRO A 49 24.05 -7.64 -23.69
N LEU A 50 24.07 -8.85 -23.14
CA LEU A 50 22.91 -9.73 -23.14
C LEU A 50 21.85 -9.16 -22.20
N LYS A 51 20.74 -8.68 -22.77
CA LYS A 51 19.57 -8.25 -21.99
C LYS A 51 18.92 -9.47 -21.35
N LEU A 52 18.91 -9.50 -20.03
CA LEU A 52 18.32 -10.62 -19.29
C LEU A 52 16.80 -10.46 -19.21
N ASN A 53 16.06 -11.53 -19.52
CA ASN A 53 14.63 -11.60 -19.22
C ASN A 53 14.38 -11.72 -17.70
N LEU A 54 13.13 -11.82 -17.28
CA LEU A 54 12.75 -11.94 -15.87
C LEU A 54 13.50 -13.08 -15.15
N THR A 55 13.53 -14.27 -15.75
CA THR A 55 14.20 -15.46 -15.20
C THR A 55 15.71 -15.26 -15.10
N GLY A 56 16.34 -14.70 -16.15
CA GLY A 56 17.77 -14.40 -16.17
C GLY A 56 18.14 -13.37 -15.11
N THR A 57 17.30 -12.35 -14.90
CA THR A 57 17.50 -11.32 -13.87
C THR A 57 17.44 -11.92 -12.47
N TRP A 58 16.47 -12.80 -12.19
CA TRP A 58 16.43 -13.53 -10.91
C TRP A 58 17.65 -14.41 -10.69
N LEU A 59 18.10 -15.14 -11.73
CA LEU A 59 19.27 -16.00 -11.64
C LEU A 59 20.53 -15.19 -11.34
N TYR A 60 20.72 -14.05 -12.01
CA TYR A 60 21.81 -13.10 -11.74
C TYR A 60 21.83 -12.66 -10.27
N LEU A 61 20.67 -12.24 -9.73
CA LEU A 61 20.54 -11.81 -8.32
C LEU A 61 20.81 -12.94 -7.32
N ILE A 62 20.29 -14.14 -7.58
CA ILE A 62 20.50 -15.31 -6.71
C ILE A 62 21.98 -15.72 -6.72
N THR A 63 22.62 -15.77 -7.90
CA THR A 63 24.04 -16.08 -8.01
C THR A 63 24.89 -15.05 -7.28
N ALA A 64 24.57 -13.77 -7.39
CA ALA A 64 25.26 -12.72 -6.64
C ALA A 64 25.08 -12.86 -5.12
N LEU A 65 23.87 -13.21 -4.66
CA LEU A 65 23.61 -13.47 -3.24
C LEU A 65 24.41 -14.67 -2.72
N ILE A 66 24.52 -15.74 -3.50
CA ILE A 66 25.35 -16.91 -3.15
C ILE A 66 26.83 -16.51 -3.11
N LEU A 67 27.30 -15.76 -4.11
CA LEU A 67 28.69 -15.36 -4.20
C LEU A 67 29.11 -14.49 -3.02
N ILE A 68 28.31 -13.48 -2.67
CA ILE A 68 28.62 -12.58 -1.56
C ILE A 68 28.57 -13.28 -0.20
N MET A 69 27.69 -14.27 -0.06
CA MET A 69 27.61 -15.16 1.10
C MET A 69 28.89 -15.99 1.23
N VAL A 70 29.35 -16.61 0.14
CA VAL A 70 30.57 -17.43 0.10
C VAL A 70 31.80 -16.60 0.49
N TYR A 71 31.95 -15.40 -0.09
CA TYR A 71 33.07 -14.50 0.24
C TYR A 71 33.02 -14.01 1.70
N GLY A 72 31.83 -13.77 2.24
CA GLY A 72 31.67 -13.44 3.66
C GLY A 72 32.11 -14.60 4.56
N LEU A 73 31.66 -15.82 4.26
CA LEU A 73 32.00 -17.04 5.00
C LEU A 73 33.51 -17.33 5.02
N GLN A 74 34.18 -17.12 3.89
CA GLN A 74 35.61 -17.42 3.75
C GLN A 74 36.50 -16.53 4.62
N SER A 75 35.99 -15.39 5.10
CA SER A 75 36.74 -14.49 5.97
C SER A 75 37.28 -15.18 7.24
N PHE A 76 36.45 -15.97 7.92
CA PHE A 76 36.81 -16.61 9.20
C PHE A 76 36.63 -18.14 9.22
N SER A 77 36.10 -18.74 8.15
CA SER A 77 35.76 -20.17 8.11
C SER A 77 36.91 -21.10 8.49
N ASN A 78 38.13 -20.78 8.06
CA ASN A 78 39.36 -21.54 8.31
C ASN A 78 40.08 -21.17 9.61
N GLU A 79 39.61 -20.14 10.31
CA GLU A 79 40.17 -19.61 11.55
C GLU A 79 39.26 -19.86 12.76
N ALA A 80 38.14 -20.56 12.55
CA ALA A 80 37.16 -20.87 13.58
C ALA A 80 37.67 -21.79 14.70
N ASP A 81 38.84 -22.42 14.54
CA ASP A 81 39.47 -23.18 15.62
C ASP A 81 40.09 -22.25 16.67
N ARG A 82 39.72 -22.47 17.94
CA ARG A 82 40.13 -21.62 19.08
C ARG A 82 41.63 -21.36 19.14
N LYS A 83 42.46 -22.36 18.82
CA LYS A 83 43.93 -22.22 18.83
C LYS A 83 44.43 -21.21 17.78
N THR A 84 43.84 -21.22 16.59
CA THR A 84 44.19 -20.31 15.50
C THR A 84 43.69 -18.90 15.80
N LEU A 85 42.49 -18.78 16.38
CA LEU A 85 41.92 -17.50 16.77
C LEU A 85 42.69 -16.86 17.93
N ASP A 86 43.08 -17.65 18.94
CA ASP A 86 43.95 -17.18 20.03
C ASP A 86 45.33 -16.73 19.50
N PHE A 87 45.91 -17.43 18.53
CA PHE A 87 47.16 -17.00 17.88
C PHE A 87 47.02 -15.70 17.07
N ILE A 88 45.87 -15.45 16.46
CA ILE A 88 45.60 -14.20 15.74
C ILE A 88 45.43 -13.05 16.74
N LEU A 89 44.79 -13.31 17.88
CA LEU A 89 44.54 -12.31 18.92
C LEU A 89 45.77 -11.99 19.80
N THR A 90 46.79 -12.84 19.82
CA THR A 90 48.06 -12.55 20.53
C THR A 90 48.97 -11.60 19.74
N LYS A 91 48.72 -11.41 18.44
CA LYS A 91 49.46 -10.43 17.64
C LYS A 91 49.05 -9.01 18.06
N PRO A 92 49.95 -8.01 17.99
CA PRO A 92 49.67 -6.62 18.34
C PRO A 92 48.82 -5.91 17.27
N ILE A 93 47.77 -6.55 16.78
CA ILE A 93 46.86 -6.06 15.75
C ILE A 93 45.49 -5.88 16.38
N SER A 94 44.84 -4.72 16.14
CA SER A 94 43.52 -4.49 16.69
C SER A 94 42.48 -5.43 16.06
N PRO A 95 41.52 -5.97 16.84
CA PRO A 95 40.42 -6.77 16.30
C PRO A 95 39.63 -6.02 15.22
N TYR A 96 39.47 -4.70 15.36
CA TYR A 96 38.77 -3.87 14.37
C TYR A 96 39.50 -3.84 13.02
N SER A 97 40.84 -3.78 13.01
CA SER A 97 41.63 -3.82 11.77
C SER A 97 41.50 -5.17 11.05
N ILE A 98 41.42 -6.28 11.81
CA ILE A 98 41.20 -7.62 11.25
C ILE A 98 39.81 -7.72 10.62
N ILE A 99 38.77 -7.29 11.35
CA ILE A 99 37.39 -7.28 10.86
C ILE A 99 37.28 -6.43 9.60
N PHE A 100 37.82 -5.21 9.64
CA PHE A 100 37.82 -4.28 8.52
C PHE A 100 38.46 -4.92 7.28
N THR A 101 39.65 -5.47 7.43
CA THR A 101 40.38 -6.06 6.30
C THR A 101 39.62 -7.23 5.69
N LYS A 102 39.11 -8.15 6.52
CA LYS A 102 38.38 -9.34 6.05
C LYS A 102 37.05 -8.97 5.38
N TYR A 103 36.27 -8.07 5.99
CA TYR A 103 35.01 -7.58 5.43
C TYR A 103 35.22 -6.86 4.09
N PHE A 104 36.11 -5.86 4.04
CA PHE A 104 36.28 -5.06 2.82
C PHE A 104 36.96 -5.81 1.68
N THR A 105 37.88 -6.74 1.96
CA THR A 105 38.55 -7.50 0.90
C THR A 105 37.55 -8.33 0.10
N GLY A 106 36.72 -9.14 0.78
CA GLY A 106 35.69 -9.94 0.13
C GLY A 106 34.64 -9.08 -0.59
N LEU A 107 34.24 -7.96 0.04
CA LEU A 107 33.26 -7.05 -0.52
C LEU A 107 33.74 -6.34 -1.79
N ILE A 108 34.98 -5.84 -1.82
CA ILE A 108 35.56 -5.17 -3.00
C ILE A 108 35.64 -6.14 -4.17
N ILE A 109 36.06 -7.38 -3.91
CA ILE A 109 36.15 -8.43 -4.95
C ILE A 109 34.77 -8.79 -5.48
N PHE A 110 33.78 -8.93 -4.59
CA PHE A 110 32.39 -9.12 -5.01
C PHE A 110 31.92 -7.99 -5.94
N TRP A 111 32.12 -6.73 -5.57
CA TRP A 111 31.71 -5.59 -6.40
C TRP A 111 32.46 -5.52 -7.72
N GLY A 112 33.74 -5.90 -7.74
CA GLY A 112 34.50 -6.06 -8.97
C GLY A 112 33.84 -7.07 -9.93
N TRP A 113 33.43 -8.23 -9.42
CA TRP A 113 32.70 -9.23 -10.21
C TRP A 113 31.30 -8.76 -10.60
N TRP A 114 30.52 -8.20 -9.68
CA TRP A 114 29.20 -7.66 -9.97
C TRP A 114 29.25 -6.67 -11.13
N TRP A 115 30.21 -5.73 -11.08
CA TRP A 115 30.43 -4.76 -12.14
C TRP A 115 30.88 -5.42 -13.45
N ALA A 116 31.86 -6.33 -13.40
CA ALA A 116 32.33 -7.04 -14.59
C ALA A 116 31.20 -7.83 -15.28
N PHE A 117 30.37 -8.56 -14.53
CA PHE A 117 29.23 -9.26 -15.10
C PHE A 117 28.15 -8.28 -15.61
N GLY A 118 27.91 -7.17 -14.92
CA GLY A 118 26.94 -6.15 -15.33
C GLY A 118 27.26 -5.48 -16.67
N LEU A 119 28.54 -5.47 -17.09
CA LEU A 119 28.95 -4.99 -18.40
C LEU A 119 28.51 -5.92 -19.55
N PHE A 120 28.38 -7.22 -19.30
CA PHE A 120 28.08 -8.22 -20.34
C PHE A 120 26.68 -8.83 -20.22
N LEU A 121 26.14 -8.88 -19.01
CA LEU A 121 24.80 -9.34 -18.68
C LEU A 121 24.07 -8.12 -18.14
N ALA A 122 23.16 -7.53 -18.90
CA ALA A 122 22.41 -6.34 -18.49
C ALA A 122 21.11 -6.80 -17.78
N PRO A 123 21.07 -6.91 -16.44
CA PRO A 123 19.86 -7.25 -15.71
C PRO A 123 18.85 -6.11 -15.80
N ASP A 124 17.61 -6.42 -16.17
CA ASP A 124 16.52 -5.44 -16.15
C ASP A 124 15.72 -5.59 -14.86
N ILE A 125 16.08 -4.78 -13.87
CA ILE A 125 15.45 -4.76 -12.55
C ILE A 125 13.99 -4.29 -12.64
N SER A 126 13.62 -3.54 -13.68
CA SER A 126 12.24 -3.08 -13.85
C SER A 126 11.25 -4.22 -14.08
N LEU A 127 11.73 -5.37 -14.61
CA LEU A 127 10.92 -6.57 -14.82
C LEU A 127 10.48 -7.24 -13.52
N LEU A 128 11.13 -6.96 -12.38
CA LEU A 128 10.89 -7.66 -11.11
C LEU A 128 9.57 -7.26 -10.42
N ASN A 129 8.79 -6.33 -10.99
CA ASN A 129 7.52 -5.83 -10.43
C ASN A 129 7.61 -5.56 -8.92
N LEU A 130 8.71 -4.92 -8.50
CA LEU A 130 8.94 -4.62 -7.10
C LEU A 130 7.89 -3.62 -6.58
N PRO A 131 7.49 -3.70 -5.30
CA PRO A 131 6.61 -2.71 -4.71
C PRO A 131 7.16 -1.29 -4.90
N HIS A 132 6.27 -0.33 -5.15
CA HIS A 132 6.68 1.07 -5.28
C HIS A 132 7.41 1.53 -4.00
N GLY A 133 8.55 2.20 -4.16
CA GLY A 133 9.45 2.53 -3.06
C GLY A 133 10.55 1.50 -2.76
N VAL A 134 10.53 0.32 -3.40
CA VAL A 134 11.56 -0.72 -3.30
C VAL A 134 12.42 -0.73 -4.55
N GLY A 135 13.52 0.02 -4.52
CA GLY A 135 14.49 0.10 -5.62
C GLY A 135 15.74 -0.76 -5.44
N ILE A 136 16.75 -0.53 -6.29
CA ILE A 136 18.09 -1.17 -6.24
C ILE A 136 18.74 -1.06 -4.85
N GLN A 137 18.43 -0.02 -4.08
CA GLN A 137 18.96 0.21 -2.74
C GLN A 137 18.64 -0.95 -1.79
N TRP A 138 17.48 -1.61 -1.95
CA TRP A 138 17.09 -2.77 -1.16
C TRP A 138 17.89 -4.02 -1.52
N ILE A 139 18.20 -4.21 -2.80
CA ILE A 139 19.08 -5.29 -3.25
C ILE A 139 20.46 -5.10 -2.63
N VAL A 140 20.98 -3.87 -2.64
CA VAL A 140 22.24 -3.52 -2.00
C VAL A 140 22.21 -3.76 -0.49
N LEU A 141 21.12 -3.39 0.19
CA LEU A 141 20.92 -3.67 1.63
C LEU A 141 21.01 -5.17 1.92
N ILE A 142 20.30 -6.00 1.14
CA ILE A 142 20.29 -7.46 1.31
C ILE A 142 21.70 -8.01 1.12
N LEU A 143 22.39 -7.63 0.03
CA LEU A 143 23.74 -8.11 -0.25
C LEU A 143 24.71 -7.76 0.89
N PHE A 144 24.75 -6.50 1.35
CA PHE A 144 25.59 -6.11 2.47
C PHE A 144 25.26 -6.86 3.76
N THR A 145 23.99 -7.03 4.06
CA THR A 145 23.54 -7.74 5.27
C THR A 145 23.95 -9.21 5.23
N VAL A 146 23.71 -9.89 4.11
CA VAL A 146 24.12 -11.28 3.89
C VAL A 146 25.64 -11.42 4.04
N HIS A 147 26.42 -10.50 3.48
CA HIS A 147 27.87 -10.51 3.60
C HIS A 147 28.34 -10.39 5.06
N GLY A 148 27.80 -9.40 5.79
CA GLY A 148 28.14 -9.17 7.19
C GLY A 148 27.76 -10.34 8.10
N VAL A 149 26.56 -10.90 7.92
CA VAL A 149 26.10 -12.07 8.67
C VAL A 149 26.92 -13.30 8.32
N SER A 150 27.32 -13.47 7.05
CA SER A 150 28.19 -14.57 6.62
C SER A 150 29.55 -14.53 7.28
N LEU A 151 30.14 -13.34 7.40
CA LEU A 151 31.40 -13.13 8.13
C LEU A 151 31.25 -13.49 9.62
N LEU A 152 30.14 -13.10 10.26
CA LEU A 152 29.84 -13.49 11.64
C LEU A 152 29.65 -15.01 11.79
N SER A 153 28.87 -15.62 10.88
CA SER A 153 28.58 -17.05 10.88
C SER A 153 29.84 -17.90 10.78
N GLY A 154 30.83 -17.44 10.01
CA GLY A 154 32.16 -18.05 9.93
C GLY A 154 32.87 -18.20 11.28
N LEU A 155 32.55 -17.34 12.26
CA LEU A 155 33.08 -17.40 13.63
C LEU A 155 32.20 -18.19 14.62
N LEU A 156 30.88 -18.18 14.41
CA LEU A 156 29.93 -18.73 15.39
C LEU A 156 29.69 -20.22 15.23
N ALA A 157 29.62 -20.71 14.00
CA ALA A 157 29.15 -22.06 13.68
C ALA A 157 30.16 -22.85 12.83
N LYS A 158 30.04 -24.18 12.84
CA LYS A 158 30.87 -25.09 12.04
C LYS A 158 30.01 -25.85 11.02
N GLY A 159 30.61 -26.23 9.89
CA GLY A 159 29.93 -27.02 8.86
C GLY A 159 28.66 -26.36 8.31
N LEU A 160 27.60 -27.15 8.14
CA LEU A 160 26.32 -26.75 7.54
C LEU A 160 25.50 -25.79 8.42
N GLU A 161 25.72 -25.78 9.74
CA GLU A 161 25.05 -24.86 10.67
C GLU A 161 25.25 -23.39 10.30
N ARG A 162 26.35 -23.09 9.60
CA ARG A 162 26.66 -21.74 9.12
C ARG A 162 25.57 -21.18 8.21
N PHE A 163 25.00 -22.01 7.34
CA PHE A 163 23.92 -21.59 6.45
C PHE A 163 22.64 -21.33 7.22
N PHE A 164 22.34 -22.14 8.25
CA PHE A 164 21.19 -21.91 9.12
C PHE A 164 21.30 -20.57 9.85
N VAL A 165 22.48 -20.27 10.43
CA VAL A 165 22.74 -18.98 11.08
C VAL A 165 22.59 -17.81 10.10
N ILE A 166 23.12 -17.94 8.87
CA ILE A 166 23.01 -16.90 7.84
C ILE A 166 21.55 -16.64 7.48
N SER A 167 20.80 -17.68 7.16
CA SER A 167 19.40 -17.56 6.76
C SER A 167 18.56 -16.97 7.89
N LEU A 168 18.69 -17.48 9.12
CA LEU A 168 17.89 -17.03 10.26
C LEU A 168 18.19 -15.57 10.64
N MET A 169 19.46 -15.20 10.75
CA MET A 169 19.84 -13.83 11.11
C MET A 169 19.51 -12.83 10.00
N THR A 170 19.77 -13.18 8.74
CA THR A 170 19.42 -12.31 7.59
C THR A 170 17.91 -12.12 7.50
N LEU A 171 17.13 -13.20 7.66
CA LEU A 171 15.67 -13.12 7.65
C LEU A 171 15.17 -12.24 8.80
N THR A 172 15.71 -12.40 10.01
CA THR A 172 15.31 -11.60 11.19
C THR A 172 15.61 -10.11 10.98
N MET A 173 16.81 -9.78 10.51
CA MET A 173 17.22 -8.40 10.24
C MET A 173 16.42 -7.80 9.08
N GLY A 174 16.23 -8.56 8.00
CA GLY A 174 15.45 -8.17 6.83
C GLY A 174 13.98 -7.93 7.20
N SER A 175 13.40 -8.80 8.03
CA SER A 175 12.01 -8.65 8.52
C SER A 175 11.87 -7.43 9.41
N GLY A 176 12.84 -7.16 10.29
CA GLY A 176 12.86 -5.95 11.12
C GLY A 176 13.00 -4.67 10.28
N ALA A 177 13.88 -4.67 9.28
CA ALA A 177 14.05 -3.55 8.36
C ALA A 177 12.80 -3.31 7.50
N TYR A 178 12.22 -4.38 6.95
CA TYR A 178 10.99 -4.33 6.19
C TYR A 178 9.82 -3.82 7.05
N PHE A 179 9.68 -4.29 8.29
CA PHE A 179 8.65 -3.79 9.21
C PHE A 179 8.78 -2.29 9.45
N ILE A 180 9.99 -1.77 9.71
CA ILE A 180 10.22 -0.33 9.89
C ILE A 180 9.86 0.44 8.62
N TRP A 181 10.35 -0.01 7.46
CA TRP A 181 10.03 0.62 6.19
C TRP A 181 8.54 0.63 5.92
N TYR A 182 7.88 -0.52 6.06
CA TYR A 182 6.45 -0.67 5.83
C TYR A 182 5.65 0.29 6.73
N ARG A 183 5.99 0.41 8.02
CA ARG A 183 5.31 1.33 8.93
C ARG A 183 5.46 2.80 8.53
N ILE A 184 6.65 3.21 8.09
CA ILE A 184 6.88 4.58 7.62
C ILE A 184 6.20 4.82 6.27
N PHE A 185 6.28 3.85 5.35
CA PHE A 185 5.60 3.89 4.06
C PHE A 185 4.09 4.02 4.24
N SER A 186 3.48 3.18 5.08
CA SER A 186 2.07 3.29 5.45
C SER A 186 1.78 4.67 6.00
N LEU A 187 2.57 5.18 6.95
CA LEU A 187 2.33 6.51 7.52
C LEU A 187 2.33 7.64 6.47
N VAL A 188 3.22 7.55 5.48
CA VAL A 188 3.25 8.51 4.35
C VAL A 188 2.04 8.33 3.46
N SER A 189 1.69 7.09 3.09
CA SER A 189 0.53 6.82 2.23
C SER A 189 -0.80 7.14 2.90
N LEU A 190 -0.86 7.12 4.23
CA LEU A 190 -2.02 7.58 5.02
C LEU A 190 -2.24 9.10 4.92
N ASN A 191 -1.19 9.89 4.69
CA ASN A 191 -1.24 11.35 4.72
C ASN A 191 -1.16 12.00 3.33
N TYR A 192 -0.61 11.29 2.34
CA TYR A 192 -0.39 11.81 0.99
C TYR A 192 -0.81 10.79 -0.07
N LEU A 193 -1.32 11.30 -1.18
CA LEU A 193 -1.40 10.55 -2.43
C LEU A 193 0.00 10.25 -2.94
N TRP A 194 0.23 9.09 -3.56
CA TRP A 194 1.58 8.72 -4.00
C TRP A 194 2.23 9.79 -4.90
N PHE A 195 1.47 10.40 -5.80
CA PHE A 195 1.93 11.48 -6.66
C PHE A 195 2.05 12.84 -5.93
N ASP A 196 1.39 13.00 -4.80
CA ASP A 196 1.43 14.21 -3.97
C ASP A 196 2.45 14.09 -2.84
N VAL A 197 3.13 12.93 -2.71
CA VAL A 197 4.20 12.77 -1.74
C VAL A 197 5.26 13.80 -2.07
N PRO A 198 5.55 14.74 -1.14
CA PRO A 198 6.60 15.72 -1.34
C PRO A 198 7.90 15.03 -1.77
N PRO A 199 8.63 15.53 -2.78
CA PRO A 199 9.83 14.86 -3.31
C PRO A 199 10.87 14.52 -2.23
N GLN A 200 10.91 15.32 -1.16
CA GLN A 200 11.76 15.09 0.00
C GLN A 200 11.37 13.84 0.81
N LEU A 201 10.07 13.58 0.98
CA LEU A 201 9.53 12.38 1.64
C LEU A 201 9.68 11.14 0.76
N LEU A 202 9.49 11.28 -0.56
CA LEU A 202 9.75 10.20 -1.50
C LEU A 202 11.24 9.80 -1.49
N SER A 203 12.14 10.80 -1.54
CA SER A 203 13.58 10.57 -1.41
C SER A 203 13.97 9.98 -0.05
N LEU A 204 13.23 10.29 1.02
CA LEU A 204 13.43 9.67 2.33
C LEU A 204 13.11 8.17 2.25
N LEU A 205 11.95 7.80 1.73
CA LEU A 205 11.47 6.42 1.62
C LEU A 205 12.33 5.56 0.69
N GLU A 206 12.70 6.09 -0.47
CA GLU A 206 13.39 5.32 -1.53
C GLU A 206 14.90 5.25 -1.34
N LYS A 207 15.52 6.29 -0.77
CA LYS A 207 16.99 6.39 -0.71
C LYS A 207 17.50 6.41 0.73
N LYS A 208 17.12 7.42 1.51
CA LYS A 208 17.73 7.66 2.83
C LYS A 208 17.40 6.56 3.84
N LEU A 209 16.15 6.09 3.85
CA LEU A 209 15.68 5.07 4.78
C LEU A 209 16.34 3.70 4.51
N PRO A 210 16.43 3.18 3.27
CA PRO A 210 17.20 1.98 2.99
C PRO A 210 18.67 2.09 3.40
N TYR A 211 19.35 3.24 3.21
CA TYR A 211 20.73 3.41 3.69
C TYR A 211 20.84 3.38 5.21
N TYR A 212 19.91 4.03 5.91
CA TYR A 212 19.84 3.98 7.37
C TYR A 212 19.61 2.55 7.88
N LEU A 213 18.65 1.83 7.29
CA LEU A 213 18.36 0.44 7.64
C LEU A 213 19.55 -0.48 7.33
N THR A 214 20.24 -0.27 6.21
CA THR A 214 21.49 -0.98 5.87
C THR A 214 22.54 -0.79 6.97
N PHE A 215 22.75 0.45 7.42
CA PHE A 215 23.68 0.75 8.50
C PHE A 215 23.28 0.03 9.80
N LEU A 216 22.00 0.08 10.19
CA LEU A 216 21.50 -0.64 11.37
C LEU A 216 21.68 -2.17 11.26
N CYS A 217 21.37 -2.75 10.10
CA CYS A 217 21.53 -4.17 9.84
C CYS A 217 22.99 -4.60 9.86
N LEU A 218 23.93 -3.75 9.41
CA LEU A 218 25.38 -4.04 9.43
C LEU A 218 26.01 -3.88 10.81
N LEU A 219 25.46 -3.02 11.68
CA LEU A 219 25.95 -2.88 13.05
C LEU A 219 25.81 -4.18 13.85
N ALA A 220 24.74 -4.95 13.62
CA ALA A 220 24.50 -6.21 14.32
C ALA A 220 25.58 -7.29 14.10
N PRO A 221 25.92 -7.69 12.86
CA PRO A 221 27.02 -8.60 12.63
C PRO A 221 28.35 -8.02 13.08
N LEU A 222 28.60 -6.71 12.91
CA LEU A 222 29.83 -6.07 13.40
C LEU A 222 30.01 -6.23 14.92
N VAL A 223 28.97 -5.90 15.70
CA VAL A 223 28.97 -6.04 17.16
C VAL A 223 29.13 -7.51 17.55
N GLY A 224 28.45 -8.43 16.85
CA GLY A 224 28.57 -9.87 17.07
C GLY A 224 29.99 -10.39 16.84
N VAL A 225 30.66 -9.92 15.80
CA VAL A 225 32.05 -10.31 15.48
C VAL A 225 33.01 -9.79 16.54
N VAL A 226 32.88 -8.51 16.92
CA VAL A 226 33.72 -7.92 17.99
C VAL A 226 33.49 -8.64 19.31
N TRP A 227 32.24 -8.97 19.64
CA TRP A 227 31.90 -9.73 20.84
C TRP A 227 32.52 -11.13 20.84
N SER A 228 32.46 -11.82 19.70
CA SER A 228 33.06 -13.15 19.53
C SER A 228 34.60 -13.09 19.69
N LEU A 229 35.25 -12.09 19.10
CA LEU A 229 36.71 -11.91 19.21
C LEU A 229 37.16 -11.48 20.62
N LYS A 230 36.35 -10.73 21.37
CA LYS A 230 36.67 -10.28 22.74
C LYS A 230 36.33 -11.29 23.84
N ARG A 231 36.45 -12.59 23.55
CA ARG A 231 36.25 -13.70 24.51
C ARG A 231 34.84 -13.77 25.15
N LYS A 232 33.78 -13.49 24.38
CA LYS A 232 32.37 -13.74 24.76
C LYS A 232 32.03 -13.28 26.18
N LEU A 233 32.41 -12.04 26.53
CA LEU A 233 31.97 -11.42 27.77
C LEU A 233 30.45 -11.57 27.93
N GLN A 234 29.96 -11.73 29.16
CA GLN A 234 28.51 -11.76 29.41
C GLN A 234 27.83 -10.60 28.67
N PHE A 235 26.78 -10.90 27.91
CA PHE A 235 26.18 -9.98 26.93
C PHE A 235 25.82 -8.61 27.54
N TRP A 236 25.28 -8.62 28.77
CA TRP A 236 24.92 -7.42 29.53
C TRP A 236 26.10 -6.53 29.95
N ARG A 237 27.32 -7.05 29.98
CA ARG A 237 28.54 -6.27 30.28
C ARG A 237 29.18 -5.68 29.02
N PHE A 238 28.75 -6.11 27.85
CA PHE A 238 29.29 -5.65 26.57
C PHE A 238 28.52 -4.41 26.08
N LYS A 239 29.00 -3.23 26.48
CA LYS A 239 28.38 -1.92 26.15
C LYS A 239 27.97 -1.77 24.66
N PRO A 240 28.74 -2.22 23.66
CA PRO A 240 28.32 -2.12 22.26
C PRO A 240 27.04 -2.91 21.92
N ALA A 241 26.82 -4.07 22.55
CA ALA A 241 25.58 -4.84 22.35
C ALA A 241 24.37 -4.17 22.99
N LEU A 242 24.53 -3.61 24.19
CA LEU A 242 23.48 -2.81 24.82
C LEU A 242 23.15 -1.56 24.00
N GLY A 243 24.16 -0.88 23.46
CA GLY A 243 23.98 0.26 22.56
C GLY A 243 23.23 -0.10 21.29
N LEU A 244 23.56 -1.24 20.67
CA LEU A 244 22.85 -1.76 19.50
C LEU A 244 21.37 -2.02 19.80
N ILE A 245 21.06 -2.71 20.90
CA ILE A 245 19.68 -2.95 21.33
C ILE A 245 18.97 -1.62 21.56
N GLY A 246 19.63 -0.68 22.25
CA GLY A 246 19.08 0.65 22.50
C GLY A 246 18.75 1.41 21.21
N ILE A 247 19.61 1.36 20.19
CA ILE A 247 19.38 2.01 18.88
C ILE A 247 18.19 1.37 18.16
N TRP A 248 18.09 0.03 18.15
CA TRP A 248 16.95 -0.66 17.55
C TRP A 248 15.65 -0.33 18.28
N LEU A 249 15.63 -0.44 19.61
CA LEU A 249 14.46 -0.07 20.43
C LEU A 249 14.06 1.39 20.22
N LEU A 250 15.02 2.31 20.21
CA LEU A 250 14.76 3.73 19.94
C LEU A 250 14.15 3.93 18.55
N THR A 251 14.67 3.25 17.53
CA THR A 251 14.12 3.31 16.17
C THR A 251 12.68 2.80 16.14
N PHE A 252 12.40 1.65 16.74
CA PHE A 252 11.03 1.11 16.84
C PHE A 252 10.11 2.05 17.62
N SER A 253 10.56 2.59 18.75
CA SER A 253 9.79 3.54 19.56
C SER A 253 9.52 4.83 18.80
N MET A 254 10.50 5.40 18.09
CA MET A 254 10.29 6.61 17.28
C MET A 254 9.29 6.36 16.16
N VAL A 255 9.36 5.23 15.47
CA VAL A 255 8.39 4.86 14.43
C VAL A 255 7.01 4.65 15.03
N ALA A 256 6.90 3.98 16.18
CA ALA A 256 5.63 3.78 16.87
C ALA A 256 5.00 5.10 17.36
N ILE A 257 5.82 6.01 17.91
CA ILE A 257 5.38 7.34 18.33
C ILE A 257 4.94 8.15 17.11
N ALA A 258 5.74 8.17 16.04
CA ALA A 258 5.37 8.85 14.80
C ALA A 258 4.07 8.30 14.23
N TYR A 259 3.91 6.98 14.21
CA TYR A 259 2.68 6.33 13.79
C TYR A 259 1.52 6.79 14.68
N ASN A 260 1.64 6.77 16.00
CA ASN A 260 0.55 7.20 16.90
C ASN A 260 0.19 8.70 16.78
N ILE A 261 1.17 9.56 16.50
CA ILE A 261 0.95 11.02 16.39
C ILE A 261 0.39 11.40 15.02
N PHE A 262 0.96 10.85 13.95
CA PHE A 262 0.69 11.27 12.57
C PHE A 262 -0.26 10.33 11.82
N THR A 263 -0.64 9.18 12.40
CA THR A 263 -1.67 8.34 11.79
C THR A 263 -3.01 9.07 11.90
N PRO A 264 -3.69 9.34 10.78
CA PRO A 264 -5.08 9.73 10.83
C PRO A 264 -5.85 8.63 11.58
N PRO A 265 -6.64 8.99 12.60
CA PRO A 265 -7.23 8.02 13.54
C PRO A 265 -8.24 7.08 12.91
N VAL A 266 -8.61 7.34 11.65
CA VAL A 266 -9.47 6.48 10.85
C VAL A 266 -9.06 6.72 9.39
N TRP A 267 -7.93 6.17 8.99
CA TRP A 267 -7.67 5.90 7.59
C TRP A 267 -6.78 4.65 7.40
N PRO A 268 -7.06 3.85 6.36
CA PRO A 268 -8.39 3.65 5.79
C PRO A 268 -9.24 2.88 6.81
N ASP A 269 -10.53 3.20 6.87
CA ASP A 269 -11.47 2.47 7.72
C ASP A 269 -11.81 1.12 7.07
N PRO A 270 -11.29 -0.01 7.58
CA PRO A 270 -11.52 -1.31 6.96
C PRO A 270 -12.99 -1.73 7.04
N ASN A 271 -13.78 -1.06 7.87
CA ASN A 271 -15.16 -1.40 8.14
C ASN A 271 -16.16 -0.53 7.39
N ALA A 272 -15.69 0.42 6.57
CA ALA A 272 -16.54 1.24 5.74
C ALA A 272 -17.30 0.39 4.72
N GLN A 273 -18.62 0.53 4.71
CA GLN A 273 -19.53 -0.21 3.81
C GLN A 273 -20.12 0.69 2.73
N SER A 274 -20.40 1.95 3.07
CA SER A 274 -20.98 2.94 2.16
C SER A 274 -20.57 4.34 2.58
N GLY A 275 -20.78 5.31 1.70
CA GLY A 275 -20.48 6.70 1.99
C GLY A 275 -20.87 7.63 0.85
N ASP A 276 -20.73 8.93 1.07
CA ASP A 276 -21.05 9.96 0.09
C ASP A 276 -20.08 11.13 0.16
N TRP A 277 -20.02 11.92 -0.91
CA TRP A 277 -19.11 13.06 -1.03
C TRP A 277 -19.87 14.38 -1.08
N SER A 278 -19.36 15.41 -0.39
CA SER A 278 -19.82 16.79 -0.50
C SER A 278 -18.63 17.75 -0.48
N LEU A 279 -18.67 18.86 -1.22
CA LEU A 279 -17.60 19.87 -1.19
C LEU A 279 -17.31 20.41 0.22
N GLU A 280 -18.37 20.78 0.95
CA GLU A 280 -18.23 21.48 2.22
C GLU A 280 -17.74 20.55 3.35
N ASN A 281 -18.18 19.29 3.29
CA ASN A 281 -18.00 18.32 4.37
C ASN A 281 -17.11 17.13 3.99
N GLN A 282 -16.63 17.09 2.74
CA GLN A 282 -15.79 16.08 2.11
C GLN A 282 -16.44 14.69 2.05
N PHE A 283 -16.40 13.90 3.13
CA PHE A 283 -16.94 12.54 3.11
C PHE A 283 -17.90 12.28 4.26
N ALA A 284 -18.98 11.56 3.99
CA ALA A 284 -19.73 10.82 4.98
C ALA A 284 -19.46 9.33 4.80
N ILE A 285 -19.13 8.63 5.87
CA ILE A 285 -18.78 7.21 5.83
C ILE A 285 -19.64 6.47 6.84
N VAL A 286 -20.24 5.40 6.39
CA VAL A 286 -20.92 4.43 7.22
C VAL A 286 -20.09 3.16 7.29
N GLY A 287 -19.83 2.70 8.50
CA GLY A 287 -19.12 1.44 8.73
C GLY A 287 -19.66 0.65 9.91
N THR A 288 -19.18 -0.59 10.04
CA THR A 288 -19.54 -1.49 11.15
C THR A 288 -18.54 -1.39 12.30
N ALA A 289 -19.04 -1.24 13.52
CA ALA A 289 -18.18 -1.17 14.70
C ALA A 289 -17.65 -2.58 15.02
N THR A 290 -16.38 -2.85 14.71
CA THR A 290 -15.74 -4.17 14.87
C THR A 290 -15.37 -4.56 16.31
N HIS A 291 -15.86 -3.84 17.33
CA HIS A 291 -15.46 -4.07 18.73
C HIS A 291 -16.62 -4.34 19.68
N SER A 292 -17.77 -4.82 19.19
CA SER A 292 -18.85 -5.25 20.07
C SER A 292 -18.93 -6.78 20.10
N GLU A 293 -18.41 -7.38 21.16
CA GLU A 293 -18.70 -8.77 21.57
C GLU A 293 -20.19 -9.01 21.89
N ALA A 294 -21.06 -8.00 21.73
CA ALA A 294 -22.49 -8.11 21.93
C ALA A 294 -23.24 -8.29 20.60
N THR A 295 -24.23 -9.17 20.64
CA THR A 295 -25.26 -9.63 19.69
C THR A 295 -26.04 -8.56 18.89
N THR A 296 -25.55 -7.32 18.82
CA THR A 296 -26.15 -6.22 18.06
C THR A 296 -25.14 -5.65 17.07
N ASP A 297 -25.43 -5.76 15.77
CA ASP A 297 -24.71 -5.11 14.67
C ASP A 297 -24.71 -3.58 14.84
N ARG A 298 -23.76 -3.06 15.62
CA ARG A 298 -23.55 -1.63 15.77
C ARG A 298 -22.87 -1.10 14.53
N SER A 299 -23.43 -0.05 13.97
CA SER A 299 -22.86 0.71 12.86
C SER A 299 -22.61 2.14 13.32
N TYR A 300 -21.68 2.82 12.67
CA TYR A 300 -21.44 4.24 12.87
C TYR A 300 -21.52 5.00 11.56
N LEU A 301 -21.78 6.29 11.71
CA LEU A 301 -21.72 7.28 10.66
C LEU A 301 -20.74 8.35 11.10
N SER A 302 -19.72 8.60 10.28
CA SER A 302 -18.68 9.57 10.53
C SER A 302 -18.53 10.53 9.37
N LEU A 303 -18.10 11.75 9.66
CA LEU A 303 -17.68 12.71 8.65
C LEU A 303 -16.16 12.67 8.55
N ALA A 304 -15.62 12.36 7.39
CA ALA A 304 -14.19 12.35 7.14
C ALA A 304 -13.78 13.52 6.26
N ARG A 305 -12.55 13.99 6.45
CA ARG A 305 -11.87 14.93 5.57
C ARG A 305 -10.50 14.35 5.22
N LEU A 306 -10.02 14.60 4.01
CA LEU A 306 -8.68 14.25 3.57
C LEU A 306 -7.65 14.76 4.60
N GLY A 307 -6.84 13.84 5.13
CA GLY A 307 -5.81 14.17 6.11
C GLY A 307 -6.30 14.57 7.51
N GLN A 308 -7.60 14.45 7.82
CA GLN A 308 -8.12 14.77 9.15
C GLN A 308 -8.76 13.57 9.86
N LYS A 309 -8.84 13.68 11.18
CA LYS A 309 -9.58 12.76 12.04
C LYS A 309 -11.07 12.79 11.64
N PRO A 310 -11.69 11.70 11.18
CA PRO A 310 -13.12 11.76 10.98
C PRO A 310 -13.79 11.89 12.33
N ARG A 311 -14.88 12.65 12.27
CA ARG A 311 -15.70 12.95 13.39
C ARG A 311 -16.85 11.97 13.39
N LEU A 312 -16.91 11.11 14.39
CA LEU A 312 -18.11 10.32 14.65
C LEU A 312 -19.28 11.29 14.90
N ILE A 313 -20.32 11.19 14.08
CA ILE A 313 -21.51 12.04 14.20
C ILE A 313 -22.73 11.25 14.67
N TYR A 314 -22.78 9.95 14.42
CA TYR A 314 -23.88 9.10 14.85
C TYR A 314 -23.45 7.64 15.02
N THR A 315 -24.11 6.94 15.95
CA THR A 315 -23.97 5.50 16.17
C THR A 315 -25.36 4.89 16.26
N GLY A 316 -25.59 3.80 15.54
CA GLY A 316 -26.89 3.17 15.42
C GLY A 316 -26.78 1.70 15.04
N THR A 317 -27.86 1.13 14.52
CA THR A 317 -27.90 -0.26 14.03
C THR A 317 -28.16 -0.31 12.53
N LYS A 318 -27.36 -1.12 11.81
CA LYS A 318 -27.49 -1.32 10.35
C LYS A 318 -27.64 0.02 9.59
N LEU A 319 -26.72 0.94 9.85
CA LEU A 319 -26.68 2.22 9.13
C LEU A 319 -26.32 1.96 7.66
N GLN A 320 -26.98 2.63 6.72
CA GLN A 320 -26.75 2.48 5.28
C GLN A 320 -27.03 3.77 4.50
N ASN A 321 -26.46 3.85 3.29
CA ASN A 321 -26.80 4.83 2.25
C ASN A 321 -26.82 6.30 2.72
N PRO A 322 -25.73 6.82 3.33
CA PRO A 322 -25.65 8.24 3.60
C PRO A 322 -25.69 9.01 2.27
N ARG A 323 -26.42 10.13 2.24
CA ARG A 323 -26.57 11.01 1.07
C ARG A 323 -26.63 12.47 1.52
N PHE A 324 -25.65 13.28 1.14
CA PHE A 324 -25.69 14.71 1.42
C PHE A 324 -26.78 15.41 0.60
N ALA A 325 -27.45 16.37 1.22
CA ALA A 325 -28.23 17.36 0.50
C ALA A 325 -27.31 18.17 -0.42
N PRO A 326 -27.79 18.66 -1.58
CA PRO A 326 -26.98 19.46 -2.52
C PRO A 326 -26.26 20.64 -1.86
N ASN A 327 -26.88 21.25 -0.85
CA ASN A 327 -26.33 22.36 -0.09
C ASN A 327 -25.26 21.95 0.95
N GLY A 328 -24.97 20.65 1.12
CA GLY A 328 -24.01 20.13 2.08
C GLY A 328 -24.42 20.24 3.55
N LYS A 329 -25.52 20.92 3.91
CA LYS A 329 -25.90 21.24 5.31
C LYS A 329 -26.68 20.14 6.01
N SER A 330 -27.24 19.22 5.26
CA SER A 330 -28.01 18.09 5.78
C SER A 330 -27.58 16.81 5.08
N MET A 331 -27.86 15.68 5.71
CA MET A 331 -27.62 14.36 5.13
C MET A 331 -28.73 13.41 5.51
N VAL A 332 -29.24 12.65 4.55
CA VAL A 332 -30.17 11.55 4.80
C VAL A 332 -29.40 10.23 4.88
N PHE A 333 -29.82 9.34 5.76
CA PHE A 333 -29.28 7.97 5.86
C PHE A 333 -30.38 7.04 6.37
N SER A 334 -30.21 5.74 6.17
CA SER A 334 -31.12 4.71 6.70
C SER A 334 -30.53 4.08 7.96
N GLU A 335 -31.34 3.90 8.99
CA GLU A 335 -31.06 3.11 10.19
C GLU A 335 -32.11 2.02 10.33
N ASN A 336 -31.70 0.76 10.22
CA ASN A 336 -32.61 -0.40 10.31
C ASN A 336 -33.88 -0.25 9.44
N GLY A 337 -33.72 0.31 8.23
CA GLY A 337 -34.82 0.53 7.28
C GLY A 337 -35.69 1.75 7.57
N ARG A 338 -35.28 2.66 8.45
CA ARG A 338 -35.92 3.96 8.67
C ARG A 338 -35.02 5.10 8.20
N LEU A 339 -35.57 6.03 7.45
CA LEU A 339 -34.86 7.21 6.96
C LEU A 339 -34.77 8.28 8.03
N LYS A 340 -33.57 8.79 8.24
CA LYS A 340 -33.29 9.90 9.14
C LYS A 340 -32.51 10.99 8.41
N ILE A 341 -32.84 12.24 8.66
CA ILE A 341 -32.02 13.40 8.29
C ILE A 341 -31.19 13.81 9.49
N TYR A 342 -29.90 13.99 9.28
CA TYR A 342 -29.02 14.71 10.18
C TYR A 342 -28.77 16.12 9.65
N ASP A 343 -29.14 17.13 10.43
CA ASP A 343 -28.75 18.52 10.19
C ASP A 343 -27.35 18.74 10.75
N LEU A 344 -26.38 19.03 9.87
CA LEU A 344 -24.96 19.17 10.22
C LEU A 344 -24.69 20.47 10.98
N VAL A 345 -25.52 21.50 10.78
CA VAL A 345 -25.40 22.81 11.41
C VAL A 345 -25.96 22.75 12.83
N ARG A 346 -27.19 22.25 12.97
CA ARG A 346 -27.91 22.15 14.25
C ARG A 346 -27.51 20.93 15.07
N LYS A 347 -26.91 19.91 14.42
CA LYS A 347 -26.56 18.61 15.00
C LYS A 347 -27.76 17.86 15.57
N THR A 348 -28.90 17.96 14.88
CA THR A 348 -30.17 17.33 15.27
C THR A 348 -30.58 16.28 14.25
N PHE A 349 -31.35 15.29 14.71
CA PHE A 349 -31.89 14.23 13.85
C PHE A 349 -33.40 14.39 13.69
N THR A 350 -33.89 14.13 12.48
CA THR A 350 -35.31 14.08 12.16
C THR A 350 -35.61 12.74 11.51
N ASP A 351 -36.54 11.97 12.08
CA ASP A 351 -37.04 10.73 11.50
C ASP A 351 -38.09 11.07 10.44
N ILE A 352 -37.90 10.55 9.23
CA ILE A 352 -38.78 10.80 8.07
C ILE A 352 -39.76 9.64 7.86
N GLY A 353 -39.48 8.46 8.43
CA GLY A 353 -40.31 7.26 8.27
C GLY A 353 -39.56 6.06 7.71
N GLU A 354 -40.31 5.07 7.25
CA GLU A 354 -39.77 3.80 6.75
C GLU A 354 -39.25 3.94 5.31
N GLY A 355 -38.07 3.37 5.05
CA GLY A 355 -37.44 3.36 3.73
C GLY A 355 -35.92 3.07 3.79
N PRO A 356 -35.35 2.33 2.82
CA PRO A 356 -33.93 2.05 2.80
C PRO A 356 -33.11 3.08 2.01
N VAL A 357 -33.76 3.90 1.17
CA VAL A 357 -33.11 4.83 0.23
C VAL A 357 -33.96 6.09 0.05
N ALA A 358 -33.29 7.24 -0.04
CA ALA A 358 -33.89 8.48 -0.48
C ALA A 358 -32.92 9.29 -1.35
N THR A 359 -33.46 10.20 -2.16
CA THR A 359 -32.70 11.10 -3.01
C THR A 359 -33.23 12.53 -2.90
N TRP A 360 -32.33 13.51 -2.94
CA TRP A 360 -32.62 14.93 -2.73
C TRP A 360 -33.02 15.63 -4.02
N ASP A 361 -33.96 16.58 -3.94
CA ASP A 361 -34.08 17.62 -4.96
C ASP A 361 -32.86 18.55 -4.96
N GLU A 362 -32.73 19.37 -6.00
CA GLU A 362 -31.61 20.30 -6.13
C GLU A 362 -31.56 21.40 -5.08
N THR A 363 -32.71 21.78 -4.51
CA THR A 363 -32.77 22.82 -3.46
C THR A 363 -32.48 22.25 -2.07
N GLY A 364 -32.53 20.92 -1.90
CA GLY A 364 -32.37 20.24 -0.61
C GLY A 364 -33.57 20.38 0.31
N THR A 365 -34.74 20.73 -0.23
CA THR A 365 -35.99 20.95 0.51
C THR A 365 -37.00 19.83 0.33
N ARG A 366 -36.84 19.00 -0.70
CA ARG A 366 -37.71 17.85 -0.97
C ARG A 366 -36.87 16.59 -1.15
N LEU A 367 -37.49 15.46 -0.86
CA LEU A 367 -36.90 14.14 -0.97
C LEU A 367 -37.86 13.22 -1.70
N ILE A 368 -37.33 12.34 -2.55
CA ILE A 368 -38.06 11.16 -2.97
C ILE A 368 -37.50 9.97 -2.18
N ALA A 369 -38.37 9.30 -1.43
CA ALA A 369 -38.03 8.14 -0.60
C ALA A 369 -38.70 6.88 -1.15
N ALA A 370 -37.96 5.77 -1.13
CA ALA A 370 -38.54 4.45 -1.33
C ALA A 370 -39.01 3.91 0.03
N GLN A 371 -40.31 3.76 0.22
CA GLN A 371 -40.88 3.17 1.43
C GLN A 371 -41.16 1.69 1.21
N THR A 372 -40.51 0.83 2.00
CA THR A 372 -40.69 -0.63 1.93
C THR A 372 -42.09 -1.03 2.36
N ILE A 373 -42.72 -1.93 1.60
CA ILE A 373 -44.08 -2.43 1.87
C ILE A 373 -44.02 -3.84 2.47
N ASP A 374 -43.06 -4.66 2.05
CA ASP A 374 -42.97 -6.07 2.45
C ASP A 374 -41.54 -6.58 2.68
N SER A 375 -41.43 -7.84 3.12
CA SER A 375 -40.15 -8.52 3.34
C SER A 375 -39.42 -8.90 2.05
N GLU A 376 -40.08 -8.81 0.87
CA GLU A 376 -39.47 -9.12 -0.43
C GLU A 376 -38.71 -7.92 -1.03
N GLY A 377 -38.71 -6.78 -0.34
CA GLY A 377 -38.01 -5.57 -0.76
C GLY A 377 -38.78 -4.72 -1.77
N LEU A 378 -40.09 -4.94 -1.91
CA LEU A 378 -40.95 -4.08 -2.72
C LEU A 378 -41.19 -2.75 -2.00
N SER A 379 -41.16 -1.66 -2.76
CA SER A 379 -41.28 -0.30 -2.23
C SER A 379 -42.24 0.57 -3.04
N HIS A 380 -42.94 1.48 -2.36
CA HIS A 380 -43.62 2.62 -2.99
C HIS A 380 -42.70 3.84 -2.97
N LEU A 381 -42.81 4.70 -3.97
CA LEU A 381 -42.08 5.96 -4.01
C LEU A 381 -42.95 7.08 -3.48
N ASN A 382 -42.43 7.84 -2.52
CA ASN A 382 -43.10 8.98 -1.92
C ASN A 382 -42.24 10.24 -2.09
N LEU A 383 -42.86 11.33 -2.52
CA LEU A 383 -42.33 12.68 -2.45
C LEU A 383 -42.60 13.24 -1.05
N ILE A 384 -41.57 13.74 -0.39
CA ILE A 384 -41.62 14.29 0.96
C ILE A 384 -41.13 15.73 0.88
N ASP A 385 -42.01 16.67 1.21
CA ASP A 385 -41.68 18.08 1.29
C ASP A 385 -41.35 18.44 2.74
N LEU A 386 -40.10 18.82 2.98
CA LEU A 386 -39.59 19.12 4.32
C LEU A 386 -40.01 20.49 4.82
N THR A 387 -40.52 21.37 3.95
CA THR A 387 -40.92 22.73 4.34
C THR A 387 -42.27 22.75 5.05
N ASN A 388 -43.19 21.90 4.61
CA ASN A 388 -44.55 21.79 5.14
C ASN A 388 -44.84 20.40 5.76
N ASN A 389 -43.86 19.49 5.73
CA ASN A 389 -43.95 18.12 6.23
C ASN A 389 -45.07 17.30 5.56
N GLN A 390 -45.32 17.53 4.26
CA GLN A 390 -46.30 16.79 3.47
C GLN A 390 -45.64 15.63 2.73
N THR A 391 -46.36 14.50 2.66
CA THR A 391 -45.94 13.31 1.93
C THR A 391 -46.96 12.96 0.87
N GLN A 392 -46.51 12.80 -0.38
CA GLN A 392 -47.33 12.42 -1.53
C GLN A 392 -46.78 11.16 -2.19
N GLN A 393 -47.62 10.15 -2.38
CA GLN A 393 -47.25 8.94 -3.10
C GLN A 393 -47.14 9.20 -4.62
N LEU A 394 -46.02 8.78 -5.22
CA LEU A 394 -45.71 8.95 -6.64
C LEU A 394 -46.07 7.72 -7.48
N THR A 395 -45.87 6.52 -6.95
CA THR A 395 -46.14 5.25 -7.65
C THR A 395 -47.34 4.52 -7.08
N SER A 396 -48.25 4.07 -7.96
CA SER A 396 -49.36 3.20 -7.58
C SER A 396 -48.94 1.72 -7.43
N ALA A 397 -47.99 1.26 -8.25
CA ALA A 397 -47.44 -0.09 -8.17
C ALA A 397 -46.19 -0.13 -7.28
N ALA A 398 -45.99 -1.27 -6.62
CA ALA A 398 -44.80 -1.55 -5.85
C ALA A 398 -43.64 -1.94 -6.78
N ILE A 399 -42.44 -1.42 -6.51
CA ILE A 399 -41.25 -1.61 -7.33
C ILE A 399 -40.05 -2.01 -6.48
N LYS A 400 -39.10 -2.73 -7.07
CA LYS A 400 -37.83 -3.09 -6.43
C LYS A 400 -36.82 -1.95 -6.62
N VAL A 401 -36.38 -1.36 -5.52
CA VAL A 401 -35.49 -0.18 -5.54
C VAL A 401 -34.23 -0.46 -4.72
N ALA A 402 -33.09 -0.42 -5.40
CA ALA A 402 -31.76 -0.53 -4.79
C ALA A 402 -31.13 0.85 -4.58
N ASP A 403 -31.35 1.81 -5.49
CA ASP A 403 -30.88 3.20 -5.36
C ASP A 403 -31.74 4.18 -6.18
N LEU A 404 -31.65 5.49 -5.88
CA LEU A 404 -32.45 6.54 -6.53
C LEU A 404 -31.62 7.79 -6.85
N ILE A 405 -31.84 8.37 -8.03
CA ILE A 405 -31.35 9.71 -8.42
C ILE A 405 -32.49 10.54 -9.00
N TRP A 406 -32.66 11.76 -8.50
CA TRP A 406 -33.68 12.67 -9.00
C TRP A 406 -33.07 13.88 -9.71
N ASP A 407 -33.42 14.05 -10.98
CA ASP A 407 -33.30 15.31 -11.72
C ASP A 407 -34.59 16.11 -11.52
N SER A 408 -34.60 16.99 -10.52
CA SER A 408 -35.78 17.80 -10.19
C SER A 408 -36.04 18.95 -11.17
N GLN A 409 -35.12 19.26 -12.09
CA GLN A 409 -35.36 20.28 -13.12
C GLN A 409 -36.20 19.73 -14.27
N LYS A 410 -35.91 18.50 -14.68
CA LYS A 410 -36.66 17.81 -15.75
C LYS A 410 -37.81 16.93 -15.22
N ASP A 411 -37.98 16.84 -13.89
CA ASP A 411 -38.93 15.94 -13.24
C ASP A 411 -38.72 14.46 -13.64
N HIS A 412 -37.45 14.07 -13.81
CA HIS A 412 -37.04 12.70 -14.14
C HIS A 412 -36.43 12.02 -12.91
N LEU A 413 -36.95 10.85 -12.57
CA LEU A 413 -36.42 9.99 -11.53
C LEU A 413 -35.74 8.77 -12.14
N TYR A 414 -34.47 8.59 -11.85
CA TYR A 414 -33.68 7.43 -12.24
C TYR A 414 -33.70 6.41 -11.10
N ILE A 415 -34.28 5.24 -11.38
CA ILE A 415 -34.54 4.16 -10.43
C ILE A 415 -33.61 3.01 -10.78
N TRP A 416 -32.76 2.65 -9.82
CA TRP A 416 -31.91 1.48 -9.94
C TRP A 416 -32.55 0.28 -9.27
N GLY A 417 -32.77 -0.79 -10.04
CA GLY A 417 -33.38 -2.02 -9.55
C GLY A 417 -32.38 -3.01 -8.96
N PHE A 418 -32.89 -4.00 -8.21
CA PHE A 418 -32.07 -5.09 -7.64
C PHE A 418 -31.52 -6.05 -8.71
N SER A 419 -32.07 -6.07 -9.93
CA SER A 419 -31.58 -6.90 -11.04
C SER A 419 -30.56 -6.19 -11.95
N GLY A 420 -30.14 -4.96 -11.62
CA GLY A 420 -29.13 -4.23 -12.40
C GLY A 420 -29.68 -3.38 -13.54
N GLU A 421 -31.00 -3.25 -13.63
CA GLU A 421 -31.66 -2.35 -14.55
C GLU A 421 -31.68 -0.91 -14.03
N LEU A 422 -31.47 0.04 -14.95
CA LEU A 422 -31.71 1.46 -14.72
C LEU A 422 -32.97 1.89 -15.46
N ASN A 423 -33.98 2.32 -14.73
CA ASN A 423 -35.21 2.84 -15.30
C ASN A 423 -35.28 4.36 -15.11
N ARG A 424 -35.71 5.09 -16.13
CA ARG A 424 -36.08 6.50 -16.04
C ARG A 424 -37.60 6.59 -15.92
N MET A 425 -38.08 7.21 -14.86
CA MET A 425 -39.48 7.54 -14.65
C MET A 425 -39.70 9.05 -14.84
N ASP A 426 -40.55 9.42 -15.78
CA ASP A 426 -41.06 10.79 -15.90
C ASP A 426 -42.16 10.98 -14.85
N LEU A 427 -41.95 11.88 -13.88
CA LEU A 427 -42.87 12.11 -12.77
C LEU A 427 -44.15 12.85 -13.21
N LYS A 428 -44.11 13.62 -14.30
CA LYS A 428 -45.30 14.30 -14.87
C LYS A 428 -46.12 13.34 -15.71
N ALA A 429 -45.48 12.66 -16.65
CA ALA A 429 -46.17 11.74 -17.56
C ALA A 429 -46.50 10.40 -16.90
N LYS A 430 -45.87 10.08 -15.76
CA LYS A 430 -45.95 8.79 -15.06
C LYS A 430 -45.59 7.61 -15.97
N THR A 431 -44.66 7.83 -16.89
CA THR A 431 -44.14 6.81 -17.80
C THR A 431 -42.77 6.34 -17.34
N THR A 432 -42.47 5.07 -17.57
CA THR A 432 -41.18 4.47 -17.20
C THR A 432 -40.53 3.89 -18.44
N GLN A 433 -39.26 4.21 -18.65
CA GLN A 433 -38.44 3.73 -19.74
C GLN A 433 -37.18 3.04 -19.20
N LEU A 434 -36.88 1.85 -19.72
CA LEU A 434 -35.63 1.15 -19.42
C LEU A 434 -34.48 1.79 -20.20
N LEU A 435 -33.37 2.07 -19.52
CA LEU A 435 -32.12 2.53 -20.11
C LEU A 435 -31.15 1.34 -20.21
N PRO A 436 -30.87 0.81 -21.42
CA PRO A 436 -30.06 -0.39 -21.57
C PRO A 436 -28.58 -0.09 -21.36
N PHE A 437 -27.89 -1.02 -20.69
CA PHE A 437 -26.43 -1.09 -20.70
C PHE A 437 -25.93 -1.70 -22.02
N PRO A 438 -24.69 -1.39 -22.44
CA PRO A 438 -24.05 -2.11 -23.54
C PRO A 438 -24.05 -3.63 -23.29
N GLU A 439 -24.46 -4.43 -24.28
CA GLU A 439 -24.71 -5.88 -24.11
C GLU A 439 -23.54 -6.66 -23.47
N LYS A 440 -22.30 -6.25 -23.75
CA LYS A 440 -21.08 -6.92 -23.26
C LYS A 440 -20.65 -6.47 -21.86
N ASP A 441 -21.23 -5.41 -21.32
CA ASP A 441 -20.75 -4.72 -20.12
C ASP A 441 -21.87 -4.44 -19.12
N GLN A 442 -22.76 -5.40 -18.92
CA GLN A 442 -23.80 -5.30 -17.90
C GLN A 442 -23.21 -5.42 -16.49
N PRO A 443 -23.65 -4.58 -15.53
CA PRO A 443 -23.26 -4.70 -14.14
C PRO A 443 -23.77 -6.00 -13.53
N GLN A 444 -22.91 -6.72 -12.79
CA GLN A 444 -23.23 -8.03 -12.24
C GLN A 444 -23.75 -7.94 -10.81
N PHE A 445 -25.00 -8.31 -10.56
CA PHE A 445 -25.51 -8.38 -9.19
C PHE A 445 -25.16 -9.72 -8.52
N PHE A 446 -24.28 -9.68 -7.52
CA PHE A 446 -23.97 -10.82 -6.66
C PHE A 446 -24.14 -10.43 -5.19
N GLY A 447 -25.36 -10.57 -4.65
CA GLY A 447 -25.75 -10.55 -3.22
C GLY A 447 -25.19 -9.42 -2.33
N ILE A 448 -23.87 -9.38 -2.18
CA ILE A 448 -23.08 -8.45 -1.39
C ILE A 448 -22.62 -7.24 -2.23
N VAL A 449 -22.56 -7.36 -3.57
CA VAL A 449 -22.12 -6.29 -4.48
C VAL A 449 -23.26 -5.32 -4.78
N LYS A 450 -23.14 -4.09 -4.25
CA LYS A 450 -24.08 -3.01 -4.55
C LYS A 450 -23.39 -1.97 -5.44
N PRO A 451 -23.86 -1.73 -6.66
CA PRO A 451 -23.35 -0.64 -7.46
C PRO A 451 -23.69 0.69 -6.78
N ASN A 452 -22.76 1.63 -6.88
CA ASN A 452 -22.90 2.96 -6.32
C ASN A 452 -23.23 3.94 -7.45
N ILE A 453 -24.31 4.69 -7.27
CA ILE A 453 -24.81 5.63 -8.27
C ILE A 453 -24.75 7.06 -7.74
N ARG A 454 -24.14 7.98 -8.50
CA ARG A 454 -23.96 9.37 -8.12
C ARG A 454 -24.35 10.33 -9.23
N PHE A 455 -25.03 11.40 -8.85
CA PHE A 455 -25.44 12.47 -9.76
C PHE A 455 -24.47 13.64 -9.67
N GLN A 456 -23.78 13.93 -10.77
CA GLN A 456 -22.99 15.14 -10.95
C GLN A 456 -23.85 16.18 -11.66
N ARG A 457 -24.35 17.13 -10.88
CA ARG A 457 -25.33 18.13 -11.33
C ARG A 457 -24.77 19.07 -12.41
N GLU A 458 -23.54 19.53 -12.24
CA GLU A 458 -22.92 20.54 -13.13
C GLU A 458 -22.83 20.07 -14.59
N ASN A 459 -22.40 18.82 -14.80
CA ASN A 459 -22.27 18.23 -16.13
C ASN A 459 -23.48 17.39 -16.53
N ARG A 460 -24.52 17.31 -15.69
CA ARG A 460 -25.71 16.48 -15.88
C ARG A 460 -25.36 15.02 -16.20
N LEU A 461 -24.42 14.45 -15.43
CA LEU A 461 -23.95 13.07 -15.57
C LEU A 461 -24.37 12.22 -14.38
N ILE A 462 -24.77 10.97 -14.65
CA ILE A 462 -24.94 9.95 -13.61
C ILE A 462 -23.79 8.95 -13.72
N PHE A 463 -22.97 8.87 -12.67
CA PHE A 463 -21.96 7.83 -12.52
C PHE A 463 -22.59 6.60 -11.90
N ILE A 464 -22.35 5.45 -12.52
CA ILE A 464 -22.73 4.12 -12.03
C ILE A 464 -21.44 3.36 -11.86
N SER A 465 -21.22 2.75 -10.71
CA SER A 465 -19.94 2.10 -10.44
C SER A 465 -20.08 0.79 -9.70
N GLN A 466 -19.17 -0.13 -9.98
CA GLN A 466 -19.16 -1.45 -9.39
C GLN A 466 -17.74 -1.88 -9.07
N VAL A 467 -17.55 -2.44 -7.88
CA VAL A 467 -16.29 -3.04 -7.44
C VAL A 467 -16.50 -4.52 -7.18
N PHE A 468 -16.09 -5.36 -8.13
CA PHE A 468 -16.28 -6.80 -8.05
C PHE A 468 -15.06 -7.54 -8.58
N ASP A 469 -14.69 -8.63 -7.92
CA ASP A 469 -13.57 -9.50 -8.29
C ASP A 469 -12.30 -8.71 -8.68
N ARG A 470 -11.83 -7.87 -7.75
CA ARG A 470 -10.62 -7.04 -7.93
C ARG A 470 -10.68 -6.09 -9.13
N THR A 471 -11.88 -5.84 -9.65
CA THR A 471 -12.13 -5.01 -10.82
C THR A 471 -13.08 -3.88 -10.46
N VAL A 472 -12.72 -2.67 -10.86
CA VAL A 472 -13.59 -1.48 -10.81
C VAL A 472 -14.11 -1.24 -12.23
N LYS A 473 -15.43 -1.11 -12.36
CA LYS A 473 -16.10 -0.64 -13.57
C LYS A 473 -16.87 0.64 -13.28
N ILE A 474 -16.75 1.62 -14.16
CA ILE A 474 -17.48 2.89 -14.07
C ILE A 474 -18.19 3.14 -15.39
N TRP A 475 -19.51 3.23 -15.33
CA TRP A 475 -20.36 3.68 -16.42
C TRP A 475 -20.82 5.12 -16.17
N ILE A 476 -20.99 5.86 -17.25
CA ILE A 476 -21.55 7.21 -17.24
C ILE A 476 -22.82 7.18 -18.06
N LEU A 477 -23.91 7.69 -17.48
CA LEU A 477 -25.12 8.07 -18.19
C LEU A 477 -25.07 9.58 -18.40
N ASN A 478 -24.99 10.01 -19.65
CA ASN A 478 -25.21 11.41 -19.99
C ASN A 478 -26.71 11.67 -20.06
N MET A 479 -27.22 12.62 -19.26
CA MET A 479 -28.67 12.84 -19.15
C MET A 479 -29.27 13.67 -20.30
N ASP A 480 -28.45 14.13 -21.25
CA ASP A 480 -28.92 14.85 -22.42
C ASP A 480 -29.12 13.92 -23.63
N ASP A 481 -28.29 12.88 -23.79
CA ASP A 481 -28.47 11.83 -24.83
C ASP A 481 -29.09 10.53 -24.29
N GLU A 482 -29.15 10.38 -22.96
CA GLU A 482 -29.64 9.20 -22.23
C GLU A 482 -28.94 7.89 -22.59
N VAL A 483 -27.68 7.99 -23.02
CA VAL A 483 -26.85 6.83 -23.36
C VAL A 483 -25.94 6.48 -22.20
N ILE A 484 -25.96 5.20 -21.81
CA ILE A 484 -25.03 4.64 -20.83
C ILE A 484 -23.76 4.16 -21.56
N ARG A 485 -22.60 4.66 -21.15
CA ARG A 485 -21.30 4.27 -21.70
C ARG A 485 -20.38 3.76 -20.61
N LEU A 486 -19.75 2.61 -20.82
CA LEU A 486 -18.63 2.18 -19.97
C LEU A 486 -17.45 3.11 -20.25
N THR A 487 -16.98 3.80 -19.20
CA THR A 487 -15.88 4.77 -19.34
C THR A 487 -14.57 4.19 -18.85
N GLU A 488 -14.59 3.38 -17.79
CA GLU A 488 -13.38 2.80 -17.21
C GLU A 488 -13.60 1.34 -16.80
N THR A 489 -12.61 0.48 -17.06
CA THR A 489 -12.45 -0.83 -16.42
C THR A 489 -11.02 -1.01 -15.95
N LYS A 490 -10.86 -1.38 -14.68
CA LYS A 490 -9.52 -1.57 -14.11
C LYS A 490 -9.47 -2.74 -13.15
N SER A 491 -8.48 -3.61 -13.32
CA SER A 491 -8.26 -4.77 -12.47
C SER A 491 -6.91 -4.66 -11.73
N ASP A 492 -6.92 -4.87 -10.41
CA ASP A 492 -5.73 -4.82 -9.57
C ASP A 492 -5.91 -5.72 -8.33
N PHE A 493 -4.89 -6.51 -7.99
CA PHE A 493 -4.93 -7.43 -6.85
C PHE A 493 -5.17 -6.73 -5.49
N ARG A 494 -4.97 -5.41 -5.43
CA ARG A 494 -5.18 -4.56 -4.24
C ARG A 494 -6.61 -4.07 -4.07
N ILE A 495 -7.48 -4.27 -5.07
CA ILE A 495 -8.88 -3.87 -5.02
C ILE A 495 -9.67 -4.91 -4.21
N LEU A 496 -10.28 -4.46 -3.10
CA LEU A 496 -11.18 -5.30 -2.33
C LEU A 496 -12.57 -5.30 -2.98
N THR A 497 -13.18 -6.49 -3.08
CA THR A 497 -14.59 -6.62 -3.48
C THR A 497 -15.47 -5.77 -2.56
N ASN A 498 -16.39 -5.00 -3.13
CA ASN A 498 -17.32 -4.12 -2.40
C ASN A 498 -16.70 -2.94 -1.65
N GLY A 499 -15.49 -2.50 -2.03
CA GLY A 499 -15.01 -1.22 -1.53
C GLY A 499 -15.93 -0.06 -1.98
N PRO A 500 -16.46 0.79 -1.07
CA PRO A 500 -17.17 2.00 -1.48
C PRO A 500 -16.34 2.87 -2.44
N LEU A 501 -16.97 3.31 -3.53
CA LEU A 501 -16.45 4.33 -4.44
C LEU A 501 -17.09 5.69 -4.16
N PHE A 502 -16.28 6.73 -4.00
CA PHE A 502 -16.72 8.11 -3.81
C PHE A 502 -16.41 8.93 -5.05
N PHE A 503 -17.38 9.69 -5.54
CA PHE A 503 -17.20 10.56 -6.71
C PHE A 503 -17.08 12.01 -6.25
N ASN A 504 -16.01 12.70 -6.65
CA ASN A 504 -15.90 14.14 -6.49
C ASN A 504 -16.76 14.87 -7.53
N GLN A 505 -16.89 16.19 -7.35
CA GLN A 505 -17.53 17.08 -8.31
C GLN A 505 -16.89 17.08 -9.69
N ASP A 506 -15.58 16.85 -9.81
CA ASP A 506 -14.92 16.77 -11.12
C ASP A 506 -15.11 15.40 -11.79
N GLY A 507 -15.92 14.52 -11.20
CA GLY A 507 -16.13 13.14 -11.66
C GLY A 507 -15.04 12.16 -11.26
N THR A 508 -13.98 12.62 -10.57
CA THR A 508 -12.91 11.75 -10.05
C THR A 508 -13.45 10.73 -9.04
N ALA A 509 -13.15 9.45 -9.25
CA ALA A 509 -13.60 8.36 -8.39
C ALA A 509 -12.51 7.92 -7.38
N TYR A 510 -12.87 7.76 -6.12
CA TYR A 510 -12.01 7.34 -5.03
C TYR A 510 -12.49 6.03 -4.42
N LEU A 511 -11.66 4.98 -4.50
CA LEU A 511 -11.94 3.68 -3.89
C LEU A 511 -11.56 3.65 -2.40
N TRP A 512 -12.45 3.14 -1.56
CA TRP A 512 -12.25 3.00 -0.12
C TRP A 512 -12.65 1.61 0.37
N PRO A 513 -11.94 0.95 1.31
CA PRO A 513 -10.56 1.20 1.70
C PRO A 513 -9.62 0.62 0.63
N ARG A 514 -8.47 1.24 0.39
CA ARG A 514 -7.43 0.67 -0.49
C ARG A 514 -6.28 0.11 0.36
N ILE A 515 -5.80 -1.09 0.04
CA ILE A 515 -4.77 -1.81 0.85
C ILE A 515 -3.45 -1.02 0.96
N ASP A 516 -3.14 -0.13 0.01
CA ASP A 516 -1.92 0.68 0.00
C ASP A 516 -2.08 2.11 0.55
N GLY A 517 -3.28 2.50 1.00
CA GLY A 517 -3.52 3.77 1.69
C GLY A 517 -3.62 5.02 0.81
N GLY A 518 -3.26 4.98 -0.47
CA GLY A 518 -3.31 6.13 -1.38
C GLY A 518 -4.66 6.32 -2.08
N PHE A 519 -5.05 7.56 -2.37
CA PHE A 519 -6.35 7.91 -2.99
C PHE A 519 -6.29 8.14 -4.51
N VAL A 520 -5.38 7.49 -5.21
CA VAL A 520 -5.29 7.69 -6.66
C VAL A 520 -5.83 6.51 -7.41
N TYR A 521 -7.08 6.63 -7.84
CA TYR A 521 -7.42 6.24 -9.19
C TYR A 521 -7.90 7.51 -9.92
N GLN A 522 -6.96 8.24 -10.54
CA GLN A 522 -7.33 9.13 -11.66
C GLN A 522 -7.79 8.21 -12.79
N SER A 523 -9.09 7.99 -12.89
CA SER A 523 -9.71 7.31 -14.04
C SER A 523 -10.71 8.18 -14.79
N THR A 524 -10.97 9.39 -14.30
CA THR A 524 -11.97 10.26 -14.90
C THR A 524 -11.45 11.69 -14.90
N TYR A 525 -10.54 11.98 -15.83
CA TYR A 525 -10.55 13.31 -16.44
C TYR A 525 -11.61 13.24 -17.54
N TYR A 526 -12.84 13.67 -17.25
CA TYR A 526 -13.80 13.93 -18.31
C TYR A 526 -13.39 15.26 -18.94
N ASP A 527 -12.59 15.21 -20.01
CA ASP A 527 -12.47 16.34 -20.92
C ASP A 527 -13.64 16.25 -21.91
N PRO A 528 -14.60 17.20 -21.89
CA PRO A 528 -15.69 17.22 -22.86
C PRO A 528 -15.21 17.31 -24.33
N ASN A 529 -13.91 17.52 -24.57
CA ASN A 529 -13.29 17.54 -25.90
C ASN A 529 -12.36 16.33 -26.19
N HIS A 530 -12.22 15.36 -25.29
CA HIS A 530 -11.54 14.09 -25.61
C HIS A 530 -12.56 13.06 -26.09
N ASP A 531 -12.82 13.07 -27.39
CA ASP A 531 -13.26 11.87 -28.09
C ASP A 531 -12.09 10.88 -28.11
N HIS A 532 -12.17 9.79 -27.34
CA HIS A 532 -11.32 8.64 -27.54
C HIS A 532 -12.01 7.65 -28.51
N PRO A 533 -11.33 7.23 -29.60
CA PRO A 533 -11.80 6.17 -30.49
C PRO A 533 -11.80 4.78 -29.83
#